data_AF-A0A8J6EFY2-F1
#
_entry.id   AF-A0A8J6EFY2-F1
#
_cell.length_a   1.000
_cell.length_b   1.000
_cell.length_c   1.000
_cell.angle_alpha   90.00
_cell.angle_beta   90.00
_cell.angle_gamma   90.00
#
_symmetry.space_group_name_H-M   'P 1'
#
loop_
_entity.id
_entity.type
_entity.pdbx_description
1 polymer ?
#
loop_
_entity_poly.entity_id
_entity_poly.type
_entity_poly.pdbx_seq_one_letter_code
_entity_poly.pdbx_strand_id
1 'polypeptide(L)'
;MTRSELRRRFSAFGEIEECTIHFREEGDNYGFVTYRCTREAFAAIENGHKLCLPDELPFDLCFGGRRQFCRSNYADLDSNRDDFDPASTRSKFESLDFDTLLKQAQKSHRR
;
A
#
# COMPACT_ATOMS: atom_id res chain seq x y z
N MET A 1 -23.87 -3.83 -7.04
CA MET A 1 -23.51 -4.10 -5.63
C MET A 1 -23.62 -2.82 -4.81
N THR A 2 -24.37 -2.83 -3.69
CA THR A 2 -24.52 -1.65 -2.79
C THR A 2 -23.59 -1.73 -1.58
N ARG A 3 -23.37 -0.61 -0.87
CA ARG A 3 -22.49 -0.56 0.32
C ARG A 3 -22.91 -1.59 1.38
N SER A 4 -24.21 -1.67 1.64
CA SER A 4 -24.79 -2.60 2.62
C SER A 4 -24.60 -4.06 2.19
N GLU A 5 -24.68 -4.33 0.90
CA GLU A 5 -24.53 -5.66 0.35
C GLU A 5 -23.07 -6.12 0.35
N LEU A 6 -22.16 -5.23 -0.05
CA LEU A 6 -20.72 -5.45 0.05
C LEU A 6 -20.30 -5.73 1.49
N ARG A 7 -20.77 -4.90 2.44
CA ARG A 7 -20.55 -5.16 3.87
C ARG A 7 -21.12 -6.51 4.30
N ARG A 8 -22.35 -6.85 3.92
CA ARG A 8 -22.98 -8.12 4.31
C ARG A 8 -22.21 -9.33 3.80
N ARG A 9 -21.80 -9.33 2.53
CA ARG A 9 -21.06 -10.43 1.91
C ARG A 9 -19.68 -10.61 2.57
N PHE A 10 -18.94 -9.52 2.73
CA PHE A 10 -17.60 -9.53 3.30
C PHE A 10 -17.57 -9.71 4.82
N SER A 11 -18.69 -9.47 5.51
CA SER A 11 -18.83 -9.74 6.95
C SER A 11 -18.74 -11.24 7.30
N ALA A 12 -18.84 -12.13 6.30
CA ALA A 12 -18.64 -13.57 6.49
C ALA A 12 -17.18 -13.93 6.85
N PHE A 13 -16.21 -13.08 6.49
CA PHE A 13 -14.78 -13.33 6.73
C PHE A 13 -14.24 -12.64 7.99
N GLY A 14 -14.96 -11.64 8.51
CA GLY A 14 -14.52 -10.90 9.69
C GLY A 14 -15.32 -9.63 9.95
N GLU A 15 -14.95 -8.93 11.02
CA GLU A 15 -15.56 -7.66 11.40
C GLU A 15 -15.05 -6.51 10.52
N ILE A 16 -15.98 -5.91 9.78
CA ILE A 16 -15.69 -4.76 8.91
C ILE A 16 -15.81 -3.48 9.74
N GLU A 17 -14.68 -2.78 9.91
CA GLU A 17 -14.65 -1.46 10.54
C GLU A 17 -15.18 -0.39 9.58
N GLU A 18 -14.75 -0.42 8.33
CA GLU A 18 -15.14 0.57 7.32
C GLU A 18 -15.42 -0.07 5.96
N CYS A 19 -16.46 0.43 5.29
CA CYS A 19 -16.76 0.07 3.91
C CYS A 19 -17.17 1.30 3.12
N THR A 20 -16.56 1.50 1.95
CA THR A 20 -16.88 2.59 1.02
C THR A 20 -17.01 2.05 -0.40
N ILE A 21 -17.84 2.70 -1.20
CA ILE A 21 -17.98 2.42 -2.63
C ILE A 21 -17.75 3.73 -3.36
N HIS A 22 -16.89 3.68 -4.37
CA HIS A 22 -16.54 4.78 -5.25
C HIS A 22 -17.04 4.45 -6.65
N PHE A 23 -17.92 5.31 -7.15
CA PHE A 23 -18.42 5.24 -8.51
C PHE A 23 -17.56 6.14 -9.39
N ARG A 24 -17.16 5.64 -10.56
CA ARG A 24 -16.37 6.40 -11.53
C ARG A 24 -17.25 6.70 -12.74
N GLU A 25 -17.13 7.90 -13.31
CA GLU A 25 -17.87 8.26 -14.53
C GLU A 25 -17.37 7.50 -15.76
N GLU A 26 -16.06 7.18 -15.80
CA GLU A 26 -15.43 6.33 -16.81
C GLU A 26 -14.60 5.22 -16.15
N GLY A 27 -14.97 3.96 -16.39
CA GLY A 27 -14.29 2.77 -15.89
C GLY A 27 -15.10 2.01 -14.84
N ASP A 28 -14.44 1.03 -14.19
CA ASP A 28 -15.09 0.18 -13.19
C ASP A 28 -15.25 0.89 -11.84
N ASN A 29 -16.38 0.59 -11.18
CA ASN A 29 -16.63 1.02 -9.82
C ASN A 29 -15.79 0.18 -8.85
N TYR A 30 -15.21 0.80 -7.84
CA TYR A 30 -14.39 0.10 -6.84
C TYR A 30 -14.89 0.39 -5.44
N GLY A 31 -14.61 -0.54 -4.52
CA GLY A 31 -14.96 -0.41 -3.12
C GLY A 31 -13.79 -0.78 -2.23
N PHE A 32 -13.76 -0.19 -1.04
CA PHE A 32 -12.80 -0.55 -0.01
C PHE A 32 -13.53 -1.21 1.16
N VAL A 33 -12.92 -2.26 1.69
CA VAL A 33 -13.32 -2.94 2.92
C VAL A 33 -12.12 -2.94 3.85
N THR A 34 -12.29 -2.30 5.00
CA THR A 34 -11.28 -2.26 6.06
C THR A 34 -11.72 -3.21 7.16
N TYR A 35 -10.91 -4.24 7.39
CA TYR A 35 -11.06 -5.16 8.51
C TYR A 35 -10.23 -4.72 9.70
N ARG A 36 -10.66 -5.13 10.90
CA ARG A 36 -9.91 -4.89 12.13
C ARG A 36 -8.64 -5.73 12.20
N CYS A 37 -8.67 -6.98 11.72
CA CYS A 37 -7.53 -7.88 11.73
C CYS A 37 -7.03 -8.19 10.31
N THR A 38 -5.70 -8.26 10.16
CA THR A 38 -5.06 -8.66 8.90
C THR A 38 -5.46 -10.07 8.46
N ARG A 39 -5.62 -11.00 9.40
CA ARG A 39 -6.06 -12.38 9.11
C ARG A 39 -7.43 -12.44 8.42
N GLU A 40 -8.36 -11.58 8.84
CA GLU A 40 -9.70 -11.47 8.24
C GLU A 40 -9.60 -10.95 6.81
N ALA A 41 -8.76 -9.95 6.58
CA ALA A 41 -8.50 -9.43 5.24
C ALA A 41 -7.87 -10.49 4.32
N PHE A 42 -6.92 -11.30 4.81
CA PHE A 42 -6.36 -12.42 4.06
C PHE A 42 -7.42 -13.45 3.67
N ALA A 43 -8.24 -13.87 4.65
CA ALA A 43 -9.33 -14.81 4.38
C ALA A 43 -10.33 -14.27 3.34
N ALA A 44 -10.62 -12.97 3.40
CA ALA A 44 -11.50 -12.29 2.45
C ALA A 44 -10.93 -12.21 1.03
N ILE A 45 -9.62 -12.02 0.85
CA ILE A 45 -9.00 -12.05 -0.49
C ILE A 45 -8.98 -13.48 -1.03
N GLU A 46 -8.55 -14.46 -0.21
CA GLU A 46 -8.42 -15.86 -0.65
C GLU A 46 -9.77 -16.49 -1.01
N ASN A 47 -10.82 -16.18 -0.25
CA ASN A 47 -12.12 -16.81 -0.39
C ASN A 47 -13.22 -15.87 -0.92
N GLY A 48 -12.98 -14.56 -1.00
CA GLY A 48 -13.97 -13.59 -1.44
C GLY A 48 -14.38 -13.73 -2.90
N HIS A 49 -13.49 -14.23 -3.76
CA HIS A 49 -13.84 -14.53 -5.16
C HIS A 49 -14.98 -15.57 -5.27
N LYS A 50 -15.14 -16.44 -4.26
CA LYS A 50 -16.22 -17.44 -4.21
C LYS A 50 -17.57 -16.83 -3.85
N LEU A 51 -17.61 -15.60 -3.34
CA LEU A 51 -18.86 -14.86 -3.05
C LEU A 51 -19.42 -14.18 -4.30
N CYS A 52 -18.72 -14.23 -5.43
CA CYS A 52 -19.24 -13.77 -6.70
C CYS A 52 -20.29 -14.77 -7.19
N LEU A 53 -21.50 -14.30 -7.44
CA LEU A 53 -22.52 -15.13 -8.07
C LEU A 53 -22.13 -15.38 -9.54
N PRO A 54 -22.46 -16.55 -10.10
CA PRO A 54 -22.11 -16.88 -11.48
C PRO A 54 -22.78 -15.97 -12.53
N ASP A 55 -23.85 -15.28 -12.15
CA ASP A 55 -24.57 -14.30 -12.99
C ASP A 55 -24.05 -12.86 -12.81
N GLU A 56 -23.08 -12.63 -11.92
CA GLU A 56 -22.50 -11.31 -11.67
C GLU A 56 -21.12 -11.16 -12.32
N LEU A 57 -20.78 -9.91 -12.67
CA LEU A 57 -19.44 -9.59 -13.16
C LEU A 57 -18.38 -9.93 -12.10
N PRO A 58 -17.29 -10.62 -12.47
CA PRO A 58 -16.22 -10.96 -11.56
C PRO A 58 -15.57 -9.68 -11.04
N PHE A 59 -15.59 -9.49 -9.73
CA PHE A 59 -14.85 -8.41 -9.08
C PHE A 59 -13.43 -8.87 -8.79
N ASP A 60 -12.47 -8.00 -9.08
CA ASP A 60 -11.07 -8.19 -8.72
C ASP A 60 -10.87 -7.83 -7.24
N LEU A 61 -10.27 -8.74 -6.49
CA LEU A 61 -9.99 -8.57 -5.07
C LEU A 61 -8.49 -8.51 -4.88
N CYS A 62 -8.02 -7.33 -4.52
CA CYS A 62 -6.63 -7.08 -4.25
C CYS A 62 -6.50 -6.48 -2.85
N PHE A 63 -5.35 -6.70 -2.21
CA PHE A 63 -4.98 -5.85 -1.09
C PHE A 63 -4.92 -4.40 -1.57
N GLY A 64 -5.72 -3.54 -0.94
CA GLY A 64 -5.74 -2.12 -1.26
C GLY A 64 -4.32 -1.56 -1.23
N GLY A 65 -3.97 -0.76 -2.24
CA GLY A 65 -2.64 -0.21 -2.38
C GLY A 65 -2.19 0.45 -1.07
N ARG A 66 -1.17 -0.14 -0.43
CA ARG A 66 -0.57 0.30 0.85
C ARG A 66 -0.25 1.80 0.87
N ARG A 67 -0.05 2.38 -0.32
CA ARG A 67 0.42 3.75 -0.55
C ARG A 67 -0.63 4.86 -0.38
N GLN A 68 -1.93 4.60 -0.56
CA GLN A 68 -2.95 5.67 -0.43
C GLN A 68 -3.59 5.75 0.97
N PHE A 69 -3.54 4.68 1.76
CA PHE A 69 -4.22 4.61 3.06
C PHE A 69 -3.27 4.79 4.26
N CYS A 70 -1.97 4.56 4.09
CA CYS A 70 -0.99 4.97 5.09
C CYS A 70 -0.84 6.49 5.03
N ARG A 71 -1.35 7.21 6.04
CA ARG A 71 -1.19 8.67 6.23
C ARG A 71 0.27 9.17 6.36
N SER A 72 1.25 8.29 6.15
CA SER A 72 2.67 8.58 6.27
C SER A 72 3.31 8.49 4.89
N ASN A 73 4.02 9.56 4.48
CA ASN A 73 4.87 9.55 3.30
C ASN A 73 5.88 8.40 3.40
N TYR A 74 5.62 7.30 2.70
CA TYR A 74 6.54 6.19 2.59
C TYR A 74 7.45 6.45 1.38
N ALA A 75 8.75 6.60 1.62
CA ALA A 75 9.73 6.64 0.54
C ALA A 75 10.05 5.20 0.12
N ASP A 76 9.71 4.81 -1.11
CA ASP A 76 10.08 3.51 -1.66
C ASP A 76 11.58 3.52 -2.00
N LEU A 77 12.40 3.05 -1.05
CA LEU A 77 13.87 3.01 -1.17
C LEU A 77 14.38 1.91 -2.13
N ASP A 78 13.50 1.20 -2.84
CA ASP A 78 13.85 0.11 -3.75
C ASP A 78 13.75 0.48 -5.24
N SER A 79 13.16 1.64 -5.56
CA SER A 79 12.83 1.98 -6.95
C SER A 79 13.99 2.56 -7.77
N ASN A 80 15.13 2.88 -7.13
CA ASN A 80 16.32 3.44 -7.80
C ASN A 80 17.57 2.55 -7.63
N ARG A 81 17.43 1.23 -7.77
CA ARG A 81 18.60 0.33 -7.73
C ARG A 81 19.54 0.49 -8.94
N ASP A 82 19.06 1.05 -10.05
CA ASP A 82 19.85 1.21 -11.29
C ASP A 82 20.79 2.44 -11.32
N ASP A 83 20.67 3.39 -10.38
CA ASP A 83 21.55 4.59 -10.30
C ASP A 83 22.64 4.49 -9.22
N PHE A 84 22.71 3.37 -8.49
CA PHE A 84 23.71 3.20 -7.44
C PHE A 84 24.98 2.53 -8.00
N ASP A 85 25.91 3.35 -8.48
CA ASP A 85 27.29 2.91 -8.73
C ASP A 85 28.08 2.96 -7.40
N PRO A 86 28.33 1.81 -6.73
CA PRO A 86 29.03 1.79 -5.44
C PRO A 86 30.51 2.18 -5.54
N ALA A 87 31.08 2.20 -6.75
CA ALA A 87 32.49 2.57 -6.96
C ALA A 87 32.69 4.10 -6.90
N SER A 88 31.74 4.87 -7.45
CA SER A 88 31.72 6.33 -7.44
C SER A 88 31.48 6.92 -6.04
N THR A 89 30.66 6.27 -5.21
CA THR A 89 30.34 6.76 -3.85
C THR A 89 31.38 6.36 -2.81
N ARG A 90 31.98 5.17 -2.90
CA ARG A 90 33.04 4.73 -1.97
C ARG A 90 34.27 5.64 -2.04
N SER A 91 34.77 5.93 -3.24
CA SER A 91 36.02 6.68 -3.41
C SER A 91 35.99 8.10 -2.83
N LYS A 92 34.83 8.75 -2.75
CA LYS A 92 34.72 10.13 -2.24
C LYS A 92 34.60 10.22 -0.71
N PHE A 93 34.10 9.17 -0.07
CA PHE A 93 33.80 9.17 1.36
C PHE A 93 34.75 8.29 2.18
N GLU A 94 35.43 7.32 1.57
CA GLU A 94 36.41 6.46 2.25
C GLU A 94 37.65 7.22 2.73
N SER A 95 37.95 8.39 2.13
CA SER A 95 39.07 9.25 2.54
C SER A 95 38.73 10.26 3.64
N LEU A 96 37.48 10.32 4.11
CA LEU A 96 37.02 11.30 5.09
C LEU A 96 36.75 10.63 6.44
N ASP A 97 37.35 11.19 7.49
CA ASP A 97 37.13 10.72 8.86
C ASP A 97 35.70 10.99 9.33
N PHE A 98 35.21 10.15 10.25
CA PHE A 98 33.82 10.15 10.74
C PHE A 98 33.33 11.55 11.16
N ASP A 99 34.18 12.31 11.85
CA ASP A 99 33.87 13.68 12.30
C ASP A 99 33.61 14.66 11.14
N THR A 100 34.30 14.48 10.01
CA THR A 100 34.13 15.34 8.83
C THR A 100 32.80 15.05 8.15
N LEU A 101 32.42 13.77 8.09
CA LEU A 101 31.14 13.32 7.53
C LEU A 101 29.97 13.84 8.37
N LEU A 102 30.09 13.75 9.69
CA LEU A 102 29.05 14.20 10.61
C LEU A 102 28.81 15.71 10.51
N LYS A 103 29.87 16.51 10.41
CA LYS A 103 29.77 17.98 10.22
C LYS A 103 29.11 18.36 8.90
N GLN A 104 29.40 17.65 7.80
CA GLN A 104 28.78 17.92 6.50
C GLN A 104 27.27 17.62 6.52
N ALA A 105 26.87 16.49 7.09
CA ALA A 105 25.46 16.10 7.19
C ALA A 105 24.64 17.10 8.02
N GLN A 106 25.18 17.53 9.17
CA GLN A 106 24.53 18.52 10.04
C GLN A 106 24.37 19.89 9.35
N LYS A 107 25.26 20.24 8.42
CA LYS A 107 25.21 21.50 7.69
C LYS A 107 24.14 21.50 6.59
N SER A 108 23.82 20.34 5.99
CA SER A 108 22.79 20.25 4.94
C SER A 108 21.36 20.36 5.49
N HIS A 109 21.14 19.97 6.75
CA HIS A 109 19.83 20.03 7.43
C HIS A 109 19.43 21.43 7.91
N ARG A 110 20.24 22.46 7.65
CA ARG A 110 20.01 23.84 8.09
C ARG A 110 19.55 24.78 6.95
N ARG A 111 18.82 24.26 5.97
CA ARG A 111 18.12 25.07 4.97
C ARG A 111 16.61 24.98 5.17
#